data_AF-A0A7S0Y5I2-F1
#
_entry.id   AF-A0A7S0Y5I2-F1
#
_cell.length_a   1.000
_cell.length_b   1.000
_cell.length_c   1.000
_cell.angle_alpha   90.00
_cell.angle_beta   90.00
_cell.angle_gamma   90.00
#
_symmetry.space_group_name_H-M   'P 1'
#
loop_
_entity.id
_entity.type
_entity.pdbx_description
1 polymer ?
#
loop_
_entity_poly.entity_id
_entity_poly.type
_entity_poly.pdbx_seq_one_letter_code
_entity_poly.pdbx_strand_id
1 'polypeptide(L)'
;MMNFGKDIMGMVKDAAGSKDGRSADAKQEHVEANTTDADIIMFSGCQDMQTSADANIAGEATGAMSYALVKTLEGHLRERITYTDLLREMRETLEGKYTQVPMLSAGRRLKLDQPFTI
;
A
#
# COMPACT_ATOMS: atom_id res chain seq x y z
N MET A 1 5.12 37.65 47.81
CA MET A 1 6.52 37.29 47.47
C MET A 1 6.46 36.39 46.24
N MET A 2 6.77 36.95 45.07
CA MET A 2 6.66 36.23 43.77
C MET A 2 7.67 35.09 43.74
N ASN A 3 7.18 33.88 43.48
CA ASN A 3 7.93 32.63 43.62
C ASN A 3 8.71 32.34 42.34
N PHE A 4 9.68 33.21 42.03
CA PHE A 4 10.48 33.25 40.80
C PHE A 4 11.14 31.90 40.41
N GLY A 5 11.35 30.99 41.36
CA GLY A 5 11.97 29.68 41.11
C GLY A 5 11.02 28.64 40.49
N LYS A 6 9.70 28.71 40.74
CA LYS A 6 8.73 27.78 40.17
C LYS A 6 8.41 28.11 38.71
N ASP A 7 8.38 29.39 38.38
CA ASP A 7 8.00 29.86 37.04
C ASP A 7 9.12 29.60 36.01
N ILE A 8 10.40 29.75 36.40
CA ILE A 8 11.55 29.44 35.53
C ILE A 8 11.66 27.93 35.29
N MET A 9 11.41 27.10 36.30
CA MET A 9 11.46 25.64 36.18
C MET A 9 10.33 25.10 35.29
N GLY A 10 9.15 25.75 35.29
CA GLY A 10 8.07 25.45 34.34
C GLY A 10 8.43 25.80 32.91
N MET A 11 9.02 26.98 32.69
CA MET A 11 9.38 27.49 31.36
C MET A 11 10.55 26.71 30.72
N VAL A 12 11.47 26.16 31.51
CA VAL A 12 12.55 25.29 31.02
C VAL A 12 12.02 23.89 30.66
N LYS A 13 10.98 23.40 31.33
CA LYS A 13 10.36 22.10 31.02
C LYS A 13 9.62 22.12 29.68
N ASP A 14 9.01 23.25 29.33
CA ASP A 14 8.36 23.45 28.02
C ASP A 14 9.37 23.63 26.88
N ALA A 15 10.55 24.19 27.17
CA ALA A 15 11.63 24.39 26.18
C ALA A 15 12.53 23.14 25.98
N ALA A 16 12.66 22.26 26.97
CA ALA A 16 13.61 21.14 26.96
C ALA A 16 12.99 19.76 26.63
N GLY A 17 11.69 19.68 26.34
CA GLY A 17 11.01 18.38 26.29
C GLY A 17 9.75 18.31 25.42
N SER A 18 9.77 18.90 24.22
CA SER A 18 8.76 18.60 23.19
C SER A 18 9.40 17.86 22.03
N LYS A 19 9.79 16.60 22.25
CA LYS A 19 10.05 15.65 21.18
C LYS A 19 8.86 14.70 21.07
N ASP A 20 8.26 14.68 19.88
CA ASP A 20 7.58 13.54 19.28
C ASP A 20 6.16 13.14 19.75
N GLY A 21 5.29 14.09 20.12
CA GLY A 21 3.85 13.82 20.35
C GLY A 21 2.94 14.18 19.15
N ARG A 22 3.14 15.37 18.55
CA ARG A 22 2.25 15.91 17.50
C ARG A 22 2.25 15.13 16.18
N SER A 23 3.30 14.35 15.91
CA SER A 23 3.43 13.63 14.64
C SER A 23 2.61 12.36 14.57
N ALA A 24 2.40 11.65 15.69
CA ALA A 24 1.63 10.42 15.72
C ALA A 24 0.13 10.72 15.60
N ASP A 25 -0.35 11.69 16.39
CA ASP A 25 -1.75 12.13 16.39
C ASP A 25 -2.16 12.67 15.03
N ALA A 26 -1.36 13.54 14.42
CA ALA A 26 -1.63 14.07 13.07
C ALA A 26 -1.62 12.97 11.99
N LYS A 27 -0.77 11.95 12.12
CA LYS A 27 -0.71 10.82 11.18
C LYS A 27 -1.91 9.90 11.32
N GLN A 28 -2.47 9.77 12.53
CA GLN A 28 -3.64 8.95 12.80
C GLN A 28 -4.91 9.63 12.31
N GLU A 29 -5.08 10.92 12.57
CA GLU A 29 -6.17 11.75 12.04
C GLU A 29 -6.20 11.71 10.51
N HIS A 30 -5.04 11.80 9.86
CA HIS A 30 -4.95 11.71 8.40
C HIS A 30 -5.32 10.33 7.84
N VAL A 31 -5.04 9.26 8.58
CA VAL A 31 -5.42 7.90 8.19
C VAL A 31 -6.93 7.73 8.33
N GLU A 32 -7.51 8.15 9.45
CA GLU A 32 -8.95 8.07 9.70
C GLU A 32 -9.75 8.85 8.66
N ALA A 33 -9.31 10.08 8.33
CA ALA A 33 -9.97 10.92 7.33
C ALA A 33 -9.89 10.37 5.88
N ASN A 34 -8.92 9.51 5.58
CA ASN A 34 -8.71 8.94 4.24
C ASN A 34 -8.95 7.42 4.18
N THR A 35 -9.54 6.85 5.23
CA THR A 35 -9.95 5.45 5.26
C THR A 35 -11.41 5.33 4.85
N THR A 36 -11.75 4.30 4.09
CA THR A 36 -13.13 3.94 3.78
C THR A 36 -13.60 2.79 4.69
N ASP A 37 -14.89 2.79 5.03
CA ASP A 37 -15.53 1.71 5.78
C ASP A 37 -15.58 0.38 5.00
N ALA A 38 -15.45 0.43 3.67
CA ALA A 38 -15.47 -0.74 2.80
C ALA A 38 -14.06 -1.27 2.51
N ASP A 39 -13.97 -2.58 2.27
CA ASP A 39 -12.74 -3.25 1.85
C ASP A 39 -12.47 -3.02 0.35
N ILE A 40 -11.85 -1.89 0.04
CA ILE A 40 -11.49 -1.52 -1.34
C ILE A 40 -10.03 -1.86 -1.61
N ILE A 41 -9.79 -2.70 -2.60
CA ILE A 41 -8.46 -3.07 -3.11
C ILE A 41 -8.46 -2.86 -4.62
N MET A 42 -7.51 -2.06 -5.11
CA MET A 42 -7.33 -1.77 -6.53
C MET A 42 -5.97 -2.27 -7.00
N PHE A 43 -5.97 -3.08 -8.06
CA PHE A 43 -4.78 -3.44 -8.80
C PHE A 43 -4.60 -2.51 -10.00
N SER A 44 -3.41 -1.95 -10.18
CA SER A 44 -3.07 -1.09 -11.32
C SER A 44 -1.74 -1.51 -11.93
N GLY A 45 -1.57 -1.18 -13.21
CA GLY A 45 -0.45 -1.66 -14.03
C GLY A 45 0.68 -0.68 -14.30
N CYS A 46 0.72 0.46 -13.61
CA CYS A 46 1.64 1.53 -13.98
C CYS A 46 1.85 2.56 -12.86
N GLN A 47 3.13 2.84 -12.59
CA GLN A 47 3.60 4.10 -12.02
C GLN A 47 3.58 5.16 -13.14
N ASP A 48 2.95 6.33 -12.95
CA ASP A 48 2.55 7.43 -13.90
C ASP A 48 3.25 7.59 -15.28
N MET A 49 4.44 7.05 -15.51
CA MET A 49 5.25 7.13 -16.73
C MET A 49 5.23 5.85 -17.59
N GLN A 50 4.42 4.83 -17.26
CA GLN A 50 4.37 3.56 -17.99
C GLN A 50 3.09 3.41 -18.82
N THR A 51 3.19 2.83 -20.02
CA THR A 51 2.01 2.57 -20.86
C THR A 51 1.39 1.22 -20.50
N SER A 52 0.07 1.17 -20.29
CA SER A 52 -0.66 -0.09 -20.19
C SER A 52 -0.51 -0.86 -21.50
N ALA A 53 0.04 -2.07 -21.45
CA ALA A 53 0.33 -2.84 -22.65
C ALA A 53 -0.80 -3.84 -22.94
N ASP A 54 -1.33 -3.75 -24.16
CA ASP A 54 -2.09 -4.84 -24.73
C ASP A 54 -1.13 -6.02 -24.99
N ALA A 55 -1.54 -7.18 -24.52
CA ALA A 55 -0.84 -8.44 -24.69
C ALA A 55 -1.52 -9.28 -25.77
N ASN A 56 -0.75 -9.94 -26.62
CA ASN A 56 -1.26 -11.04 -27.44
C ASN A 56 -0.71 -12.34 -26.86
N ILE A 57 -1.58 -13.16 -26.29
CA ILE A 57 -1.19 -14.40 -25.61
C ILE A 57 -1.93 -15.54 -26.29
N ALA A 58 -1.17 -16.48 -26.85
CA ALA A 58 -1.70 -17.59 -27.63
C ALA A 58 -2.59 -17.19 -28.82
N GLY A 59 -2.40 -15.99 -29.38
CA GLY A 59 -3.19 -15.48 -30.51
C GLY A 59 -4.38 -14.61 -30.09
N GLU A 60 -4.70 -14.53 -28.79
CA GLU A 60 -5.80 -13.71 -28.27
C GLU A 60 -5.30 -12.38 -27.71
N ALA A 61 -5.99 -11.30 -28.03
CA ALA A 61 -5.74 -9.99 -27.44
C ALA A 61 -6.28 -9.95 -26.01
N THR A 62 -5.44 -9.59 -25.05
CA THR A 62 -5.76 -9.47 -23.63
C THR A 62 -4.94 -8.36 -22.98
N GLY A 63 -5.32 -7.90 -21.79
CA GLY A 63 -4.50 -6.95 -21.03
C GLY A 63 -3.40 -7.68 -20.26
N ALA A 64 -2.14 -7.21 -20.34
CA ALA A 64 -1.02 -7.92 -19.68
C ALA A 64 -1.23 -8.07 -18.16
N MET A 65 -1.71 -7.02 -17.48
CA MET A 65 -2.02 -7.04 -16.04
C MET A 65 -3.15 -7.99 -15.67
N SER A 66 -4.27 -7.93 -16.40
CA SER A 66 -5.42 -8.80 -16.14
C SER A 66 -5.05 -10.26 -16.38
N TYR A 67 -4.27 -10.53 -17.43
CA TYR A 67 -3.74 -11.86 -17.68
C TYR A 67 -2.84 -12.34 -16.54
N ALA A 68 -1.89 -11.52 -16.08
CA ALA A 68 -1.00 -11.89 -14.99
C ALA A 68 -1.79 -12.20 -13.70
N LEU A 69 -2.78 -11.37 -13.36
CA LEU A 69 -3.65 -11.59 -12.20
C LEU A 69 -4.41 -12.91 -12.30
N VAL A 70 -5.12 -13.14 -13.41
CA VAL A 70 -5.91 -14.37 -13.61
C VAL A 70 -5.02 -15.61 -13.57
N LYS A 71 -3.90 -15.59 -14.30
CA LYS A 71 -2.96 -16.69 -14.36
C LYS A 71 -2.40 -17.06 -12.98
N THR A 72 -2.02 -16.06 -12.17
CA THR A 72 -1.54 -16.31 -10.82
C THR A 72 -2.66 -16.90 -9.95
N LEU A 73 -3.87 -16.36 -9.97
CA LEU A 73 -4.98 -16.89 -9.17
C LEU A 73 -5.39 -18.32 -9.59
N GLU A 74 -5.36 -18.64 -10.88
CA GLU A 74 -5.62 -19.98 -11.40
C GLU A 74 -4.57 -21.00 -10.92
N GLY A 75 -3.31 -20.58 -10.76
CA GLY A 75 -2.25 -21.42 -10.21
C GLY A 75 -2.47 -21.79 -8.73
N HIS A 76 -3.22 -20.96 -8.01
CA HIS A 76 -3.40 -21.07 -6.55
C HIS A 76 -4.83 -21.43 -6.12
N LEU A 77 -5.66 -22.00 -7.01
CA LEU A 77 -7.07 -22.32 -6.71
C LEU A 77 -7.28 -23.24 -5.49
N ARG A 78 -6.30 -24.09 -5.16
CA ARG A 78 -6.37 -25.05 -4.05
C ARG A 78 -5.72 -24.56 -2.76
N GLU A 79 -4.99 -23.45 -2.83
CA GLU A 79 -4.19 -22.91 -1.74
C GLU A 79 -4.54 -21.43 -1.51
N ARG A 80 -3.85 -20.77 -0.58
CA ARG A 80 -4.06 -19.35 -0.31
C ARG A 80 -2.75 -18.63 -0.56
N ILE A 81 -2.75 -17.69 -1.49
CA ILE A 81 -1.61 -16.83 -1.79
C ILE A 81 -1.70 -15.53 -0.98
N THR A 82 -0.57 -15.02 -0.47
CA THR A 82 -0.54 -13.72 0.22
C THR A 82 -0.58 -12.57 -0.77
N TYR A 83 -0.94 -11.35 -0.33
CA TYR A 83 -0.85 -10.16 -1.19
C TYR A 83 0.56 -9.93 -1.75
N THR A 84 1.59 -10.20 -0.94
CA THR A 84 2.99 -10.02 -1.33
C THR A 84 3.39 -11.00 -2.41
N ASP A 85 3.03 -12.28 -2.25
CA ASP A 85 3.37 -13.32 -3.22
C ASP A 85 2.57 -13.16 -4.51
N LEU A 86 1.30 -12.75 -4.41
CA LEU A 86 0.46 -12.42 -5.57
C LEU A 86 1.13 -11.35 -6.43
N LEU A 87 1.56 -10.23 -5.84
CA LEU A 87 2.23 -9.16 -6.57
C LEU A 87 3.58 -9.59 -7.16
N ARG A 88 4.31 -10.44 -6.44
CA ARG A 88 5.60 -11.01 -6.90
C ARG A 88 5.41 -11.88 -8.13
N GLU A 89 4.52 -12.87 -8.07
CA GLU A 89 4.26 -13.80 -9.17
C GLU A 89 3.65 -13.11 -10.40
N MET A 90 2.78 -12.12 -10.18
CA MET A 90 2.29 -11.25 -11.26
C MET A 90 3.45 -10.51 -11.94
N ARG A 91 4.39 -9.96 -11.16
CA ARG A 91 5.56 -9.27 -11.71
C ARG A 91 6.45 -10.22 -12.51
N GLU A 92 6.72 -11.42 -11.99
CA GLU A 92 7.48 -12.46 -12.69
C GLU A 92 6.84 -12.85 -14.02
N THR A 93 5.50 -12.89 -14.09
CA THR A 93 4.77 -13.16 -15.33
C THR A 93 4.97 -12.07 -16.39
N LEU A 94 5.11 -10.82 -15.96
CA LEU A 94 5.25 -9.65 -16.83
C LEU A 94 6.70 -9.32 -17.19
N GLU A 95 7.65 -9.68 -16.32
CA GLU A 95 9.07 -9.35 -16.47
C GLU A 95 9.66 -9.85 -17.80
N GLY A 96 10.48 -9.00 -18.43
CA GLY A 96 11.11 -9.27 -19.72
C GLY A 96 10.18 -9.17 -20.94
N LYS A 97 8.85 -9.13 -20.74
CA LYS A 97 7.85 -9.00 -21.83
C LYS A 97 7.13 -7.66 -21.82
N TYR A 98 6.90 -7.12 -20.62
CA TYR A 98 6.20 -5.86 -20.41
C TYR A 98 7.00 -5.00 -19.43
N THR A 99 6.91 -3.68 -19.62
CA THR A 99 7.49 -2.71 -18.67
C THR A 99 6.59 -2.49 -17.45
N GLN A 100 5.33 -2.93 -17.52
CA GLN A 100 4.34 -2.75 -16.48
C GLN A 100 4.77 -3.39 -15.16
N VAL A 101 4.61 -2.63 -14.07
CA VAL A 101 4.85 -3.12 -12.71
C VAL A 101 3.50 -3.19 -11.98
N PRO A 102 3.11 -4.37 -11.48
CA PRO A 102 1.91 -4.50 -10.65
C PRO A 102 1.98 -3.61 -9.41
N MET A 103 0.96 -2.78 -9.22
CA MET A 103 0.78 -1.99 -8.00
C MET A 103 -0.57 -2.30 -7.35
N LEU A 104 -0.60 -2.18 -6.03
CA LEU A 104 -1.80 -2.36 -5.21
C LEU A 104 -2.05 -1.09 -4.41
N SER A 105 -3.28 -0.61 -4.46
CA SER A 105 -3.80 0.46 -3.61
C SER A 105 -4.97 -0.07 -2.78
N ALA A 106 -5.07 0.36 -1.53
CA ALA A 106 -6.12 -0.07 -0.63
C ALA A 106 -6.76 1.14 0.07
N GLY A 107 -8.06 1.07 0.28
CA GLY A 107 -8.84 2.09 0.99
C GLY A 107 -8.61 2.14 2.50
N ARG A 108 -7.76 1.24 3.03
CA ARG A 108 -7.36 1.16 4.43
C ARG A 108 -5.96 0.56 4.53
N ARG A 109 -5.39 0.58 5.74
CA ARG A 109 -4.12 -0.13 5.99
C ARG A 109 -4.29 -1.64 5.76
N LEU A 110 -3.47 -2.17 4.86
CA LEU A 110 -3.43 -3.58 4.52
C LEU A 110 -2.18 -4.24 5.11
N LYS A 111 -2.34 -5.46 5.62
CA LYS A 111 -1.23 -6.33 6.01
C LYS A 111 -0.91 -7.25 4.83
N LEU A 112 0.23 -7.04 4.18
CA LEU A 112 0.57 -7.69 2.91
C LEU A 112 0.98 -9.16 3.04
N ASP A 113 1.23 -9.62 4.26
CA ASP A 113 1.50 -11.01 4.62
C ASP A 113 0.20 -11.83 4.82
N GLN A 114 -0.97 -11.18 4.79
CA GLN A 114 -2.25 -11.88 4.87
C GLN A 114 -2.62 -12.53 3.53
N PRO A 115 -3.38 -13.64 3.55
CA PRO A 115 -3.98 -14.21 2.35
C PRO A 115 -4.83 -13.21 1.57
N PHE A 116 -4.68 -13.21 0.24
CA PHE A 116 -5.63 -12.58 -0.67
C PHE A 116 -6.92 -13.41 -0.71
N THR A 117 -8.06 -12.73 -0.63
CA THR A 117 -9.40 -13.36 -0.64
C THR A 117 -10.36 -12.51 -1.46
N ILE A 118 -11.13 -13.14 -2.34
CA ILE A 118 -12.26 -12.58 -3.10
C ILE A 118 -13.50 -13.45 -2.94
#